data_AF-A0A202E0D1-F1
#
_entry.id   AF-A0A202E0D1-F1
#
_cell.length_a   1.000
_cell.length_b   1.000
_cell.length_c   1.000
_cell.angle_alpha   90.00
_cell.angle_beta   90.00
_cell.angle_gamma   90.00
#
_symmetry.space_group_name_H-M   'P 1'
#
loop_
_entity.id
_entity.type
_entity.pdbx_description
1 polymer ?
#
loop_
_entity_poly.entity_id
_entity_poly.type
_entity_poly.pdbx_seq_one_letter_code
_entity_poly.pdbx_strand_id
1 'polypeptide(L)' 'MKNYWAESEAFIKENWPKFTAVEIKRINGNYDTFLKYLKEYYGNFPLTEAIARDKLNKFYLNLSEG' A
#
# COMPACT_ATOMS: atom_id res chain seq x y z
N MET A 1 4.45 -5.83 6.50
CA MET A 1 3.66 -6.22 5.30
C MET A 1 3.86 -7.66 4.87
N LYS A 2 5.09 -8.20 4.81
CA LYS A 2 5.33 -9.54 4.22
C LYS A 2 4.41 -10.67 4.70
N ASN A 3 4.05 -10.67 5.98
CA ASN A 3 3.18 -11.71 6.56
C ASN A 3 1.72 -11.65 6.08
N TYR A 4 1.26 -10.48 5.60
CA TYR A 4 -0.11 -10.23 5.13
C TYR A 4 -0.09 -9.71 3.69
N TRP A 5 0.89 -10.13 2.88
CA TRP A 5 1.10 -9.55 1.55
C TRP A 5 -0.07 -9.83 0.61
N ALA A 6 -0.64 -11.04 0.63
CA ALA A 6 -1.75 -11.39 -0.25
C ALA A 6 -2.99 -10.50 0.01
N GLU A 7 -3.33 -10.27 1.28
CA GLU A 7 -4.42 -9.37 1.64
C GLU A 7 -4.03 -7.91 1.37
N SER A 8 -2.78 -7.52 1.63
CA SER A 8 -2.27 -6.17 1.31
C SER A 8 -2.32 -5.88 -0.19
N GLU A 9 -2.11 -6.89 -1.05
CA GLU A 9 -2.16 -6.77 -2.50
C GLU A 9 -3.54 -6.29 -2.95
N ALA A 10 -4.58 -6.98 -2.50
CA ALA A 10 -5.97 -6.64 -2.78
C ALA A 10 -6.31 -5.24 -2.25
N PHE A 11 -5.96 -4.97 -0.98
CA PHE A 11 -6.19 -3.69 -0.34
C PHE A 11 -5.50 -2.53 -1.09
N ILE A 12 -4.26 -2.73 -1.52
CA ILE A 12 -3.50 -1.73 -2.26
C ILE A 12 -4.15 -1.46 -3.62
N LYS A 13 -4.58 -2.51 -4.32
CA LYS A 13 -5.25 -2.39 -5.61
C LYS A 13 -6.57 -1.61 -5.52
N GLU A 14 -7.34 -1.82 -4.46
CA GLU A 14 -8.59 -1.11 -4.22
C GLU A 14 -8.37 0.36 -3.83
N ASN A 15 -7.41 0.64 -2.94
CA ASN A 15 -7.19 2.00 -2.43
C ASN A 15 -6.33 2.87 -3.35
N TRP A 16 -5.46 2.27 -4.16
CA TRP A 16 -4.59 2.96 -5.10
C TRP A 16 -4.75 2.42 -6.53
N PRO A 17 -5.90 2.68 -7.19
CA PRO A 17 -6.23 2.12 -8.51
C PRO A 17 -5.29 2.58 -9.63
N LYS A 18 -4.49 3.64 -9.44
CA LYS A 18 -3.44 4.03 -10.39
C LYS A 18 -2.28 3.03 -10.45
N PHE A 19 -2.08 2.20 -9.43
CA PHE A 19 -1.05 1.17 -9.47
C PHE A 19 -1.48 0.02 -10.36
N THR A 20 -0.64 -0.29 -11.33
CA THR A 20 -0.82 -1.46 -12.20
C THR A 20 -0.47 -2.74 -11.46
N ALA A 21 -0.96 -3.88 -11.96
CA ALA A 21 -0.58 -5.19 -11.44
C ALA A 21 0.95 -5.43 -11.45
N VAL A 22 1.67 -4.79 -12.37
CA VAL A 22 3.14 -4.88 -12.45
C VAL A 22 3.79 -4.16 -11.28
N GLU A 23 3.34 -2.95 -10.94
CA GLU A 23 3.88 -2.20 -9.81
C GLU A 23 3.53 -2.85 -8.48
N ILE A 24 2.31 -3.34 -8.33
CA ILE A 24 1.88 -4.07 -7.13
C ILE A 24 2.77 -5.30 -6.94
N LYS A 25 3.04 -6.09 -7.99
CA LYS A 25 3.99 -7.20 -7.92
C LYS A 25 5.41 -6.77 -7.59
N ARG A 26 5.84 -5.56 -7.99
CA ARG A 26 7.16 -5.01 -7.63
C ARG A 26 7.23 -4.55 -6.18
N ILE A 27 6.11 -4.08 -5.62
CA ILE A 27 6.02 -3.74 -4.20
C ILE A 27 6.33 -4.98 -3.37
N ASN A 28 5.70 -6.13 -3.62
CA ASN A 28 6.01 -7.42 -2.97
C ASN A 28 6.20 -7.33 -1.44
N GLY A 29 5.33 -6.57 -0.76
CA GLY A 29 5.40 -6.35 0.69
C GLY A 29 6.54 -5.42 1.15
N ASN A 30 7.16 -4.69 0.23
CA ASN A 30 8.17 -3.67 0.52
C ASN A 30 7.51 -2.29 0.59
N TYR A 31 7.41 -1.75 1.81
CA TYR A 31 6.81 -0.45 2.05
C TYR A 31 7.53 0.70 1.33
N ASP A 32 8.87 0.65 1.27
CA ASP A 32 9.68 1.68 0.66
C ASP A 32 9.41 1.79 -0.85
N THR A 33 9.27 0.63 -1.50
CA THR A 33 8.88 0.55 -2.92
C THR A 33 7.46 1.06 -3.14
N PHE A 34 6.53 0.76 -2.23
CA PHE A 34 5.19 1.31 -2.26
C PHE A 34 5.19 2.84 -2.14
N LEU A 35 5.97 3.42 -1.23
CA LEU A 35 6.08 4.88 -1.06
C LEU A 35 6.65 5.56 -2.32
N LYS A 36 7.64 4.93 -2.96
CA LYS A 36 8.19 5.41 -4.22
C LYS A 36 7.12 5.52 -5.31
N TYR A 37 6.35 4.46 -5.53
CA TYR A 37 5.25 4.49 -6.50
C TYR A 37 4.13 5.45 -6.06
N LEU A 38 3.83 5.51 -4.78
CA LEU A 38 2.83 6.44 -4.26
C LEU A 38 3.17 7.89 -4.61
N LYS A 39 4.45 8.27 -4.45
CA LYS A 39 4.96 9.58 -4.85
C LYS A 39 4.88 9.78 -6.37
N GLU A 40 5.29 8.78 -7.16
CA GLU A 40 5.34 8.85 -8.62
C GLU A 40 3.94 9.01 -9.26
N TYR A 41 2.92 8.31 -8.75
CA TYR A 41 1.58 8.29 -9.37
C TYR A 41 0.58 9.30 -8.77
N TYR A 42 0.79 9.72 -7.52
CA TYR A 42 -0.14 10.61 -6.82
C TYR A 42 0.44 11.99 -6.52
N GLY A 43 1.77 12.19 -6.59
CA GLY A 43 2.43 13.50 -6.59
C GLY A 43 2.32 14.36 -5.32
N ASN A 44 1.37 14.07 -4.43
CA ASN A 44 1.02 14.89 -3.26
C ASN A 44 1.73 14.43 -1.98
N PHE A 45 3.04 14.22 -2.09
CA PHE A 45 3.88 13.79 -0.98
C PHE A 45 4.26 15.01 -0.12
N PRO A 46 4.21 14.94 1.24
CA PRO A 46 4.06 13.76 2.11
C PRO A 46 2.63 13.44 2.56
N LEU A 47 1.62 14.23 2.17
CA LEU A 47 0.24 14.01 2.59
C LEU A 47 -0.25 12.61 2.21
N THR A 48 0.03 12.17 0.98
CA THR A 48 -0.35 10.83 0.52
C THR A 48 0.35 9.72 1.32
N GLU A 49 1.60 9.91 1.74
CA GLU A 49 2.30 8.95 2.61
C GLU A 49 1.57 8.79 3.93
N ALA A 50 1.24 9.89 4.60
CA ALA A 50 0.55 9.86 5.88
C ALA A 50 -0.80 9.14 5.78
N ILE A 51 -1.58 9.45 4.74
CA ILE A 51 -2.86 8.79 4.45
C ILE A 51 -2.65 7.29 4.18
N ALA A 52 -1.63 6.93 3.41
CA ALA A 52 -1.36 5.54 3.10
C ALA A 52 -0.89 4.73 4.30
N ARG A 53 -0.06 5.33 5.15
CA ARG A 53 0.36 4.75 6.42
C ARG A 53 -0.83 4.48 7.34
N ASP A 54 -1.72 5.46 7.50
CA ASP A 54 -2.94 5.31 8.30
C ASP A 54 -3.83 4.19 7.78
N LYS A 55 -4.10 4.16 6.47
CA LYS A 55 -4.88 3.11 5.79
C LYS A 55 -4.29 1.71 6.01
N LEU A 56 -2.98 1.56 5.80
CA LEU A 56 -2.29 0.27 5.97
C LEU A 56 -2.26 -0.17 7.44
N ASN A 57 -2.05 0.76 8.38
CA ASN A 57 -2.10 0.44 9.80
C ASN A 57 -3.49 -0.05 10.23
N LYS A 58 -4.55 0.66 9.83
CA LYS A 58 -5.93 0.23 10.10
C LYS A 58 -6.21 -1.14 9.50
N PHE A 59 -5.73 -1.39 8.28
CA PHE A 59 -5.86 -2.68 7.64
C PHE A 59 -5.18 -3.80 8.44
N TYR A 60 -3.93 -3.61 8.88
CA TYR A 60 -3.22 -4.62 9.68
C TYR A 60 -3.82 -4.83 11.07
N LEU A 61 -4.35 -3.78 11.70
CA LEU A 61 -5.08 -3.93 12.97
C LEU A 61 -6.32 -4.82 12.79
N ASN A 62 -7.13 -4.57 11.75
CA ASN A 62 -8.30 -5.40 11.47
C ASN A 62 -7.94 -6.86 11.14
N LEU A 63 -6.81 -7.10 10.44
CA LEU A 63 -6.33 -8.46 10.17
C LEU A 63 -5.79 -9.16 11.42
N SER A 64 -5.31 -8.41 12.41
CA SER A 64 -4.77 -8.97 13.65
C SER A 64 -5.85 -9.28 14.70
N GLU A 65 -7.03 -8.66 14.58
CA GLU A 65 -8.17 -8.88 15.48
C GLU A 65 -9.19 -9.90 14.94
N GLY A 66 -8.99 -10.38 13.70
CA GLY A 66 -9.84 -11.35 13.02
C GLY A 66 -9.37 -12.80 13.13
#